data_AF-A0A8S0YNP5-F1
#
_entry.id   AF-A0A8S0YNP5-F1
#
_cell.length_a   1.000
_cell.length_b   1.000
_cell.length_c   1.000
_cell.angle_alpha   90.00
_cell.angle_beta   90.00
_cell.angle_gamma   90.00
#
_symmetry.space_group_name_H-M   'P 1'
#
loop_
_entity.id
_entity.type
_entity.pdbx_description
1 polymer ?
#
loop_
_entity_poly.entity_id
_entity_poly.type
_entity_poly.pdbx_seq_one_letter_code
_entity_poly.pdbx_strand_id
1 'polypeptide(L)'
;MKKIIRGIWHDFIITGKPVPKGSPLPAWPPIGAGNSPYMSLGQKLELGNAIAPERFNYWQTIYQEYYKEPIPPPYSPPTLHIEL
;
A
#
# COMPACT_ATOMS: atom_id res chain seq x y z
N MET A 1 -14.55 3.19 -18.41
CA MET A 1 -13.54 3.11 -17.33
C MET A 1 -13.19 4.42 -16.65
N LYS A 2 -12.73 5.49 -17.33
CA LYS A 2 -12.38 6.77 -16.66
C LYS A 2 -13.48 7.32 -15.73
N LYS A 3 -14.75 7.34 -16.20
CA LYS A 3 -15.91 7.78 -15.40
C LYS A 3 -16.14 6.91 -14.16
N ILE A 4 -15.98 5.59 -14.27
CA ILE A 4 -16.15 4.63 -13.18
C ILE A 4 -15.06 4.86 -12.13
N ILE A 5 -13.79 4.93 -12.54
CA ILE A 5 -12.65 5.15 -11.63
C ILE A 5 -12.81 6.48 -10.89
N ARG A 6 -13.21 7.57 -11.58
CA ARG A 6 -13.47 8.85 -10.93
C ARG A 6 -14.59 8.75 -9.88
N GLY A 7 -15.66 8.01 -10.18
CA GLY A 7 -16.75 7.77 -9.23
C GLY A 7 -16.29 7.01 -7.99
N ILE A 8 -15.51 5.93 -8.19
CA ILE A 8 -14.91 5.15 -7.11
C ILE A 8 -14.05 6.03 -6.18
N TRP A 9 -13.18 6.87 -6.76
CA TRP A 9 -12.36 7.79 -5.97
C TRP A 9 -13.19 8.83 -5.22
N HIS A 10 -14.19 9.41 -5.88
CA HIS A 10 -15.12 10.34 -5.25
C HIS A 10 -15.83 9.71 -4.04
N ASP A 11 -16.39 8.51 -4.20
CA ASP A 11 -17.11 7.82 -3.14
C ASP A 11 -16.19 7.43 -1.98
N PHE A 12 -14.96 7.02 -2.27
CA PHE A 12 -13.94 6.79 -1.26
C PHE A 12 -13.60 8.07 -0.47
N ILE A 13 -13.40 9.20 -1.16
CA ILE A 13 -13.06 10.48 -0.50
C ILE A 13 -14.18 10.92 0.46
N ILE A 14 -15.44 10.75 0.07
CA ILE A 14 -16.58 11.21 0.87
C ILE A 14 -16.93 10.24 1.99
N THR A 15 -16.90 8.93 1.73
CA THR A 15 -17.50 7.92 2.61
C THR A 15 -16.51 6.92 3.19
N GLY A 16 -15.26 6.94 2.73
CA GLY A 16 -14.27 5.91 3.02
C GLY A 16 -14.52 4.56 2.32
N LYS A 17 -15.59 4.45 1.50
CA LYS A 17 -15.95 3.22 0.80
C LYS A 17 -15.92 3.43 -0.72
N PRO A 18 -14.97 2.82 -1.45
CA PRO A 18 -14.81 3.04 -2.88
C PRO A 18 -15.97 2.48 -3.72
N VAL A 19 -16.69 1.49 -3.17
CA VAL A 19 -17.92 0.95 -3.75
C VAL A 19 -18.99 0.90 -2.64
N PRO A 20 -19.90 1.89 -2.58
CA PRO A 20 -20.98 1.91 -1.61
C PRO A 20 -21.98 0.75 -1.77
N LYS A 21 -22.68 0.40 -0.68
CA LYS A 21 -23.72 -0.64 -0.71
C LYS A 21 -24.83 -0.26 -1.70
N GLY A 22 -25.24 -1.19 -2.54
CA GLY A 22 -26.25 -0.96 -3.59
C GLY A 22 -25.67 -0.45 -4.92
N SER A 23 -24.35 -0.23 -5.00
CA SER A 23 -23.67 0.00 -6.28
C SER A 23 -23.80 -1.22 -7.19
N PRO A 24 -23.93 -1.04 -8.52
CA PRO A 24 -23.89 -2.14 -9.48
C PRO A 24 -22.48 -2.71 -9.69
N LEU A 25 -21.45 -2.11 -9.08
CA LEU A 25 -20.07 -2.57 -9.15
C LEU A 25 -19.82 -3.72 -8.16
N PRO A 26 -18.82 -4.59 -8.42
CA PRO A 26 -18.40 -5.59 -7.44
C PRO A 26 -18.05 -4.94 -6.11
N ALA A 27 -18.47 -5.57 -5.01
CA ALA A 27 -18.15 -5.09 -3.68
C ALA A 27 -16.63 -5.02 -3.48
N TRP A 28 -16.17 -3.91 -2.90
CA TRP A 28 -14.75 -3.67 -2.62
C TRP A 28 -14.53 -3.57 -1.10
N PRO A 29 -14.35 -4.70 -0.41
CA PRO A 29 -14.08 -4.70 1.02
C PRO A 29 -12.65 -4.21 1.31
N PRO A 30 -12.37 -3.78 2.56
CA PRO A 30 -11.01 -3.49 3.00
C PRO A 30 -10.07 -4.69 2.84
N ILE A 31 -8.78 -4.41 2.66
CA ILE A 31 -7.76 -5.45 2.63
C ILE A 31 -7.59 -6.06 4.02
N GLY A 32 -7.49 -7.39 4.07
CA GLY A 32 -7.22 -8.17 5.27
C GLY A 32 -5.80 -8.74 5.29
N ALA A 33 -5.61 -9.78 6.11
CA ALA A 33 -4.34 -10.50 6.17
C ALA A 33 -3.96 -11.10 4.80
N GLY A 34 -2.66 -11.14 4.49
CA GLY A 34 -2.15 -11.73 3.25
C GLY A 34 -2.37 -10.89 1.99
N ASN A 35 -2.55 -9.57 2.13
CA ASN A 35 -2.78 -8.63 1.04
C ASN A 35 -3.96 -9.01 0.13
N SER A 36 -5.06 -9.44 0.74
CA SER A 36 -6.27 -9.86 0.04
C SER A 36 -7.52 -9.26 0.70
N PRO A 37 -8.56 -8.92 -0.07
CA PRO A 37 -8.61 -8.93 -1.54
C PRO A 37 -8.06 -7.64 -2.16
N TYR A 38 -7.77 -7.67 -3.46
CA TYR A 38 -7.52 -6.46 -4.27
C TYR A 38 -8.61 -6.32 -5.34
N MET A 39 -8.85 -5.08 -5.79
CA MET A 39 -9.71 -4.84 -6.95
C MET A 39 -8.85 -4.67 -8.21
N SER A 40 -9.07 -5.52 -9.20
CA SER A 40 -8.51 -5.35 -10.54
C SER A 40 -9.28 -4.24 -11.27
N LEU A 41 -8.58 -3.15 -11.61
CA LEU A 41 -9.14 -2.01 -12.35
C LEU A 41 -8.86 -2.09 -13.85
N GLY A 42 -9.21 -3.22 -14.47
CA GLY A 42 -8.99 -3.48 -15.90
C GLY A 42 -10.11 -2.94 -16.80
N GLN A 43 -10.32 -3.58 -17.94
CA GLN A 43 -11.51 -3.33 -18.78
C GLN A 43 -12.81 -3.66 -18.04
N LYS A 44 -12.74 -4.61 -17.11
CA LYS A 44 -13.78 -4.98 -16.16
C LYS A 44 -13.22 -4.83 -14.75
N LEU A 45 -14.10 -4.50 -13.79
CA LEU A 45 -13.78 -4.57 -12.38
C LEU A 45 -13.97 -6.00 -11.89
N GLU A 46 -12.96 -6.53 -11.23
CA GLU A 46 -12.98 -7.89 -10.70
C GLU A 46 -12.27 -7.91 -9.35
N LEU A 47 -12.87 -8.58 -8.36
CA LEU A 47 -12.25 -8.77 -7.06
C LEU A 47 -11.29 -9.96 -7.15
N GLY A 48 -9.99 -9.69 -7.01
CA GLY A 48 -8.94 -10.70 -6.94
C GLY A 48 -8.61 -11.07 -5.49
N ASN A 49 -7.88 -12.17 -5.33
CA ASN A 49 -7.40 -12.65 -4.03
C ASN A 49 -6.11 -11.91 -3.61
N ALA A 50 -5.05 -12.63 -3.23
CA ALA A 50 -3.78 -12.02 -2.84
C ALA A 50 -3.03 -11.53 -4.09
N ILE A 51 -2.50 -10.30 -4.05
CA ILE A 51 -1.68 -9.78 -5.15
C ILE A 51 -0.24 -10.29 -5.02
N ALA A 52 0.24 -11.01 -6.05
CA ALA A 52 1.61 -11.55 -6.14
C ALA A 52 2.14 -12.16 -4.82
N PRO A 53 1.45 -13.14 -4.23
CA PRO A 53 1.69 -13.61 -2.86
C PRO A 53 3.12 -14.12 -2.64
N GLU A 54 3.70 -14.80 -3.62
CA GLU A 54 5.09 -15.30 -3.53
C GLU A 54 6.10 -14.16 -3.38
N ARG A 55 5.97 -13.09 -4.16
CA ARG A 55 6.86 -11.93 -4.08
C ARG A 55 6.66 -11.15 -2.80
N PHE A 56 5.41 -10.99 -2.36
CA PHE A 56 5.11 -10.35 -1.08
C PHE A 56 5.78 -11.12 0.07
N ASN A 57 5.59 -12.44 0.12
CA ASN A 57 6.16 -13.28 1.17
C ASN A 57 7.69 -13.30 1.11
N TYR A 58 8.29 -13.35 -0.08
CA TYR A 58 9.74 -13.27 -0.25
C TYR A 58 10.33 -12.02 0.42
N TRP A 59 9.79 -10.84 0.10
CA TRP A 59 10.27 -9.58 0.68
C TRP A 59 9.94 -9.47 2.17
N GLN A 60 8.76 -9.94 2.59
CA GLN A 60 8.37 -9.95 3.99
C GLN A 60 9.34 -10.80 4.81
N THR A 61 9.75 -11.98 4.33
CA THR A 61 10.75 -12.82 4.99
C THR A 61 12.08 -12.09 5.17
N ILE A 62 12.60 -11.47 4.12
CA ILE A 62 13.85 -10.70 4.20
C ILE A 62 13.71 -9.54 5.20
N TYR A 63 12.60 -8.82 5.14
CA TYR A 63 12.38 -7.70 6.05
C TYR A 63 12.33 -8.17 7.51
N GLN A 64 11.57 -9.22 7.81
CA GLN A 64 11.47 -9.76 9.17
C GLN A 64 12.80 -10.30 9.69
N GLU A 65 13.63 -10.89 8.83
CA GLU A 65 14.91 -11.48 9.22
C GLU A 65 16.03 -10.44 9.40
N TYR A 66 16.07 -9.41 8.54
CA TYR A 66 17.22 -8.51 8.44
C TYR A 66 16.94 -7.05 8.81
N TYR A 67 15.69 -6.63 8.98
CA TYR A 67 15.40 -5.26 9.36
C TYR A 67 15.95 -4.96 10.76
N LYS A 68 16.64 -3.83 10.88
CA LYS A 68 17.16 -3.29 12.13
C LYS A 68 16.68 -1.86 12.27
N GLU A 69 16.39 -1.45 13.50
CA GLU A 69 16.06 -0.06 13.78
C GLU A 69 17.20 0.86 13.31
N PRO A 70 16.89 2.00 12.67
CA PRO A 70 17.91 2.96 12.27
C PRO A 70 18.71 3.44 13.48
N ILE A 71 20.03 3.28 13.44
CA ILE A 71 20.93 3.81 14.46
C ILE A 71 21.46 5.15 13.97
N PRO A 72 21.28 6.26 14.71
CA PRO A 72 21.85 7.53 14.32
C PRO A 72 23.39 7.41 14.25
N PRO A 73 24.06 8.17 13.37
CA PRO A 73 25.51 8.17 13.32
C PRO A 73 26.07 8.56 14.70
N PRO A 74 27.24 8.00 15.10
CA PRO A 74 27.89 8.42 16.33
C PRO A 74 28.17 9.92 16.29
N TYR A 75 27.92 10.61 17.39
CA TYR A 75 28.19 12.04 17.51
C TYR A 75 29.69 12.29 17.33
N SER A 76 30.06 12.92 16.22
CA SER A 76 31.39 13.51 16.05
C SER A 76 31.34 14.94 16.61
N PRO A 77 32.12 15.28 17.66
CA PRO A 77 32.27 16.66 18.05
C PRO A 77 32.81 17.47 16.86
N PRO A 78 32.39 18.73 16.67
CA PRO A 78 32.83 19.53 15.53
C PRO A 78 34.36 19.65 15.53
N THR A 79 34.99 19.23 14.44
CA THR A 79 36.43 19.43 14.22
C THR A 79 36.69 20.93 14.16
N LEU A 80 37.47 21.47 15.12
CA LEU A 80 37.98 22.85 15.03
C LEU A 80 38.88 22.94 13.80
N HIS A 81 38.34 23.44 12.68
CA HIS A 81 39.13 23.81 11.52
C HIS A 81 39.86 25.10 11.86
N ILE A 82 41.12 24.99 12.28
CA ILE A 82 42.02 26.14 12.40
C ILE A 82 42.76 26.21 11.06
N GLU A 83 42.36 27.17 10.23
CA GLU A 83 43.13 27.54 9.03
C GLU A 83 44.40 28.27 9.51
N LEU A 84 45.57 27.78 9.09
CA LEU A 84 46.89 28.37 9.33
C LEU A 84 47.33 29.20 8.14
#